data_AF-A0A418F7K1-F1
#
_entry.id   AF-A0A418F7K1-F1
#
_cell.length_a   1.000
_cell.length_b   1.000
_cell.length_c   1.000
_cell.angle_alpha   90.00
_cell.angle_beta   90.00
_cell.angle_gamma   90.00
#
_symmetry.space_group_name_H-M   'P 1'
#
loop_
_entity.id
_entity.type
_entity.pdbx_description
1 polymer ?
#
loop_
_entity_poly.entity_id
_entity_poly.type
_entity_poly.pdbx_seq_one_letter_code
_entity_poly.pdbx_strand_id
1 'polypeptide(L)'
;VRWAIKRFNGGAEFTLRAKITLKEPNPHVRREIGPVSMNFEIPMYNVSTLQVRYLRIPEHARHPNYVYKRWLRYVTQSNSYVCRV
;
A
#
# COMPACT_ATOMS: atom_id res chain seq x y z
N VAL A 1 4.50 -19.00 3.85
CA VAL A 1 5.07 -18.61 2.53
C VAL A 1 5.14 -17.09 2.49
N ARG A 2 6.28 -16.48 2.15
CA ARG A 2 6.40 -15.03 1.98
C ARG A 2 6.73 -14.74 0.53
N TRP A 3 5.95 -13.87 -0.10
CA TRP A 3 6.20 -13.40 -1.46
C TRP A 3 6.49 -11.91 -1.44
N ALA A 4 7.61 -11.53 -2.05
CA ALA A 4 8.07 -10.15 -2.09
C ALA A 4 8.22 -9.71 -3.54
N ILE A 5 7.51 -8.65 -3.92
CA ILE A 5 7.54 -8.05 -5.26
C ILE A 5 8.08 -6.63 -5.09
N LYS A 6 9.18 -6.30 -5.78
CA LYS A 6 9.82 -4.97 -5.63
C LYS A 6 9.01 -3.85 -6.29
N ARG A 7 8.38 -4.13 -7.44
CA ARG A 7 7.59 -3.18 -8.21
C ARG A 7 6.36 -3.89 -8.77
N PHE A 8 5.20 -3.29 -8.55
CA PHE A 8 3.93 -3.77 -9.03
C PHE A 8 3.28 -2.63 -9.83
N ASN A 9 3.29 -2.73 -11.16
CA ASN A 9 2.71 -1.71 -12.01
C ASN A 9 1.18 -1.86 -12.03
N GLY A 10 0.45 -0.75 -12.13
CA GLY A 10 -1.00 -0.78 -12.27
C GLY A 10 -1.45 -1.55 -13.51
N GLY A 11 -2.54 -2.30 -13.40
CA GLY A 11 -3.04 -3.16 -14.49
C GLY A 11 -2.26 -4.45 -14.72
N ALA A 12 -1.23 -4.74 -13.91
CA ALA A 12 -0.54 -6.01 -13.94
C ALA A 12 -1.20 -7.05 -13.03
N GLU A 13 -1.10 -8.31 -13.41
CA GLU A 13 -1.50 -9.46 -12.60
C GLU A 13 -0.30 -10.35 -12.34
N PHE A 14 -0.16 -10.81 -11.11
CA PHE A 14 0.88 -11.76 -10.71
C PHE A 14 0.23 -12.89 -9.91
N THR A 15 0.61 -14.13 -10.21
CA THR A 15 0.07 -15.32 -9.56
C THR A 15 1.17 -16.12 -8.86
N LEU A 16 0.92 -16.54 -7.61
CA LEU A 16 1.76 -17.46 -6.86
C LEU A 16 1.01 -18.78 -6.65
N ARG A 17 1.58 -19.88 -7.13
CA ARG A 17 1.10 -21.24 -6.83
C ARG A 17 2.06 -21.93 -5.87
N ALA A 18 1.56 -22.42 -4.75
CA ALA A 18 2.35 -23.15 -3.76
C ALA A 18 1.70 -24.50 -3.45
N LYS A 19 2.53 -25.55 -3.32
CA LYS A 19 2.12 -26.87 -2.81
C LYS A 19 2.75 -27.06 -1.45
N ILE A 20 1.93 -27.31 -0.44
CA ILE A 20 2.37 -27.55 0.94
C ILE A 20 2.22 -29.05 1.20
N THR A 21 3.32 -29.71 1.53
CA THR A 21 3.34 -31.13 1.92
C THR A 21 3.52 -31.19 3.43
N LEU A 22 2.64 -31.94 4.11
CA LEU A 22 2.69 -32.15 5.55
C LEU A 22 3.37 -33.48 5.85
N LYS A 23 4.03 -33.58 7.01
CA LYS A 23 4.62 -34.85 7.47
C LYS A 23 3.56 -35.90 7.80
N GLU A 24 2.44 -35.45 8.37
CA GLU A 24 1.30 -36.28 8.74
C GLU A 24 0.00 -35.64 8.22
N PRO A 25 -1.00 -36.45 7.85
CA PRO A 25 -2.30 -35.95 7.41
C PRO A 25 -3.05 -35.32 8.59
N ASN A 26 -3.43 -34.05 8.46
CA ASN A 26 -4.26 -33.34 9.43
C ASN A 26 -5.64 -33.01 8.80
N PRO A 27 -6.76 -33.46 9.38
CA PRO A 27 -8.11 -33.21 8.84
C PRO A 27 -8.57 -31.74 8.99
N HIS A 28 -7.88 -30.93 9.80
CA HIS A 28 -8.24 -29.54 10.09
C HIS A 28 -7.35 -28.50 9.39
N VAL A 29 -6.49 -28.91 8.46
CA VAL A 29 -5.53 -28.04 7.74
C VAL A 29 -6.17 -26.78 7.16
N ARG A 30 -7.35 -26.89 6.57
CA ARG A 30 -8.05 -25.72 6.00
C ARG A 30 -8.46 -24.68 7.04
N ARG A 31 -8.70 -25.08 8.29
CA ARG A 31 -9.04 -24.16 9.40
C ARG A 31 -7.81 -23.48 9.98
N GLU A 32 -6.64 -24.10 9.84
CA GLU A 32 -5.36 -23.57 10.32
C GLU A 32 -4.74 -22.55 9.34
N ILE A 33 -5.19 -22.54 8.08
CA ILE A 33 -4.78 -21.51 7.13
C ILE A 33 -5.42 -20.18 7.54
N GLY A 34 -4.61 -19.34 8.18
CA GLY A 34 -4.95 -17.96 8.45
C GLY A 34 -5.13 -17.15 7.16
N PRO A 35 -5.67 -15.93 7.27
CA PRO A 35 -5.86 -15.09 6.10
C PRO A 35 -4.53 -14.64 5.49
N VAL A 36 -4.58 -14.29 4.21
CA VAL A 36 -3.45 -13.71 3.48
C VAL A 36 -3.41 -12.21 3.75
N SER A 37 -2.30 -11.74 4.31
CA SER A 37 -2.02 -10.32 4.50
C SER A 37 -1.16 -9.76 3.36
N MET A 38 -1.41 -8.51 2.98
CA MET A 38 -0.63 -7.79 1.98
C MET A 38 -0.08 -6.48 2.54
N ASN A 39 1.23 -6.30 2.34
CA ASN A 39 1.94 -5.09 2.73
C ASN A 39 2.44 -4.37 1.47
N PHE A 40 1.91 -3.17 1.19
CA PHE A 40 2.28 -2.39 0.03
C PHE A 40 2.21 -0.89 0.29
N GLU A 41 2.92 -0.12 -0.55
CA GLU A 41 2.87 1.33 -0.62
C GLU A 41 2.61 1.74 -2.07
N ILE A 42 1.65 2.65 -2.28
CA ILE A 42 1.34 3.23 -3.59
C ILE A 42 1.72 4.71 -3.56
N PRO A 43 2.78 5.12 -4.26
CA PRO A 43 3.17 6.52 -4.35
C PRO A 43 2.23 7.29 -5.27
N MET A 44 1.97 8.55 -4.95
CA MET A 44 1.21 9.51 -5.77
C MET A 44 -0.24 9.11 -6.09
N TYR A 45 -0.75 8.05 -5.46
CA TYR A 45 -2.12 7.61 -5.54
C TYR A 45 -2.80 7.79 -4.19
N ASN A 46 -4.05 8.25 -4.21
CA ASN A 46 -4.87 8.38 -3.02
C ASN A 46 -6.17 7.58 -3.16
N VAL A 47 -6.32 6.57 -2.31
CA VAL A 47 -7.51 5.71 -2.24
C VAL A 47 -8.72 6.44 -1.64
N SER A 48 -8.51 7.37 -0.69
CA SER A 48 -9.61 8.10 -0.06
C SER A 48 -10.19 9.21 -0.94
N THR A 49 -9.61 9.44 -2.12
CA THR A 49 -9.95 10.54 -3.04
C THR A 49 -9.71 11.95 -2.49
N LEU A 50 -9.13 12.07 -1.30
CA LEU A 50 -8.76 13.37 -0.71
C LEU A 50 -7.74 14.09 -1.59
N GLN A 51 -8.03 15.34 -1.94
CA GLN A 51 -7.15 16.15 -2.79
C GLN A 51 -6.89 17.51 -2.14
N VAL A 52 -5.61 17.84 -1.97
CA VAL A 52 -5.16 19.19 -1.60
C VAL A 52 -5.41 20.12 -2.79
N ARG A 53 -6.34 21.06 -2.62
CA ARG A 53 -6.70 22.04 -3.66
C ARG A 53 -5.76 23.24 -3.70
N TYR A 54 -5.34 23.74 -2.54
CA TYR A 54 -4.46 24.89 -2.44
C TYR A 54 -3.57 24.84 -1.21
N LEU A 55 -2.34 25.34 -1.35
CA LEU A 55 -1.41 25.63 -0.26
C LEU A 55 -1.21 27.14 -0.22
N ARG A 56 -1.98 27.83 0.63
CA ARG A 56 -1.95 29.29 0.74
C ARG A 56 -0.87 29.73 1.72
N ILE A 57 -0.06 30.68 1.28
CA ILE A 57 0.91 31.37 2.15
C ILE A 57 0.32 32.74 2.46
N PRO A 58 0.02 33.01 3.74
CA PRO A 58 -0.58 34.27 4.15
C PRO A 58 0.42 35.41 3.96
N GLU A 59 -0.10 36.61 3.72
CA GLU A 59 0.69 37.77 3.31
C GLU A 59 1.67 38.24 4.39
N HIS A 60 1.25 38.21 5.65
CA HIS A 60 2.10 38.53 6.80
C HIS A 60 3.30 37.59 6.96
N ALA A 61 3.26 36.40 6.37
CA ALA A 61 4.34 35.42 6.43
C ALA A 61 5.25 35.47 5.18
N ARG A 62 4.97 36.36 4.21
CA ARG A 62 5.75 36.49 2.97
C ARG A 62 6.96 37.40 3.17
N HIS A 63 8.13 36.93 2.76
CA HIS A 63 9.35 37.70 2.70
C HIS A 63 9.55 38.26 1.28
N PRO A 64 9.83 39.58 1.11
CA PRO A 64 9.88 40.23 -0.21
C PRO A 64 10.86 39.58 -1.19
N ASN A 65 11.97 39.03 -0.68
CA ASN A 65 13.05 38.46 -1.49
C ASN A 65 13.06 36.92 -1.48
N TYR A 66 11.97 36.26 -1.10
CA TYR A 66 11.91 34.80 -1.03
C TYR A 66 10.75 34.21 -1.82
N VAL A 67 11.08 33.28 -2.72
CA VAL A 67 10.09 32.50 -3.48
C VAL A 67 9.85 31.18 -2.77
N TYR A 68 8.62 30.99 -2.29
CA TYR A 68 8.21 29.79 -1.58
C TYR A 68 7.92 28.64 -2.54
N LYS A 69 8.60 27.51 -2.33
CA LYS A 69 8.31 26.25 -3.04
C LYS A 69 7.19 25.49 -2.33
N ARG A 70 6.32 24.83 -3.10
CA ARG A 70 5.20 24.03 -2.60
C ARG A 70 5.33 22.62 -3.16
N TRP A 71 5.49 21.65 -2.28
CA TRP A 71 5.62 20.24 -2.66
C TRP A 71 4.52 19.44 -2.00
N LEU A 72 4.02 18.47 -2.75
CA LEU A 72 2.97 17.57 -2.30
C LEU A 72 3.36 16.15 -2.69
N ARG A 73 3.19 15.21 -1.76
CA ARG A 73 3.35 13.79 -2.02
C ARG A 73 2.19 13.05 -1.37
N TYR A 74 1.46 12.27 -2.15
CA TYR A 74 0.52 11.29 -1.62
C TYR A 74 1.26 9.96 -1.45
N VAL A 75 1.01 9.30 -0.31
CA VAL A 75 1.53 7.97 -0.01
C VAL A 75 0.39 7.17 0.58
N THR A 76 -0.08 6.16 -0.14
CA THR A 76 -1.06 5.20 0.36
C THR A 76 -0.33 3.99 0.88
N GLN A 77 -0.58 3.59 2.13
CA GLN A 77 -0.03 2.37 2.73
C GLN A 77 -1.17 1.41 3.07
N SER A 78 -0.91 0.11 2.93
CA SER A 78 -1.94 -0.93 3.05
C SER A 78 -2.46 -1.15 4.48
N ASN A 79 -1.68 -0.78 5.50
CA ASN A 79 -1.97 -1.03 6.92
C ASN A 79 -2.52 -2.45 7.17
N SER A 80 -3.83 -2.61 7.43
CA SER A 80 -4.49 -3.92 7.57
C SER A 80 -5.22 -4.33 6.28
N TYR A 81 -4.45 -4.75 5.27
CA TYR A 81 -5.01 -5.31 4.04
C TYR A 81 -4.95 -6.84 4.08
N VAL A 82 -6.10 -7.47 4.33
CA VAL A 82 -6.19 -8.90 4.64
C VAL A 82 -7.32 -9.54 3.83
N CYS A 83 -7.06 -10.72 3.25
CA CYS A 83 -8.02 -11.51 2.50
C CYS A 83 -8.16 -12.90 3.13
N ARG A 84 -9.39 -13.35 3.38
CA ARG A 84 -9.67 -14.73 3.82
C ARG A 84 -9.83 -15.63 2.59
N VAL A 85 -9.23 -16.81 2.66
CA VAL A 85 -9.24 -17.84 1.61
C VAL A 85 -10.14 -19.00 2.04
#